data_AF-A0A2E0XUL4-F1
#
_entry.id   AF-A0A2E0XUL4-F1
#
_cell.length_a   1.000
_cell.length_b   1.000
_cell.length_c   1.000
_cell.angle_alpha   90.00
_cell.angle_beta   90.00
_cell.angle_gamma   90.00
#
_symmetry.space_group_name_H-M   'P 1'
#
loop_
_entity.id
_entity.type
_entity.pdbx_description
1 polymer ?
#
loop_
_entity_poly.entity_id
_entity_poly.type
_entity_poly.pdbx_seq_one_letter_code
_entity_poly.pdbx_strand_id
1 'polypeptide(L)'
;MTVLIILLITSLSYIGIAFFVNEKNAEYLLSGYSLMNKQEKEKFDLKSYLIFFKKYWINIGVASSLVTCFSFLLFSEIIMIITHALVLIIPLPYFIYKFYKDFKLPE
;
A
#
# COMPACT_ATOMS: atom_id res chain seq x y z
N MET A 1 -20.84 -7.63 12.93
CA MET A 1 -19.62 -8.25 13.52
C MET A 1 -18.77 -8.96 12.46
N THR A 2 -19.36 -9.77 11.58
CA THR A 2 -18.62 -10.45 10.49
C THR A 2 -17.85 -9.49 9.58
N VAL A 3 -18.50 -8.43 9.08
CA VAL A 3 -17.84 -7.48 8.18
C VAL A 3 -16.68 -6.74 8.86
N LEU A 4 -16.82 -6.38 10.14
CA LEU A 4 -15.72 -5.80 10.92
C LEU A 4 -14.49 -6.71 10.91
N ILE A 5 -14.66 -7.99 11.23
CA ILE A 5 -13.54 -8.97 11.26
C ILE A 5 -12.90 -9.09 9.87
N ILE A 6 -13.70 -9.18 8.81
CA ILE A 6 -13.20 -9.26 7.44
C ILE A 6 -12.37 -8.01 7.08
N LEU A 7 -12.87 -6.82 7.40
CA LEU A 7 -12.17 -5.56 7.11
C LEU A 7 -10.88 -5.43 7.92
N LEU A 8 -10.85 -5.89 9.18
CA LEU A 8 -9.62 -5.88 9.99
C LEU A 8 -8.57 -6.89 9.49
N ILE A 9 -8.99 -8.08 9.06
CA ILE A 9 -8.08 -9.04 8.40
C ILE A 9 -7.56 -8.45 7.10
N THR A 10 -8.42 -7.78 6.33
CA THR A 10 -8.02 -7.06 5.12
C THR A 10 -6.99 -5.97 5.42
N SER A 11 -7.21 -5.15 6.46
CA SER A 11 -6.23 -4.16 6.91
C SER A 11 -4.90 -4.78 7.34
N LEU A 12 -4.93 -5.94 8.00
CA LEU A 12 -3.72 -6.66 8.37
C LEU A 12 -2.96 -7.16 7.14
N SER A 13 -3.67 -7.58 6.08
CA SER A 13 -3.03 -7.98 4.82
C SER A 13 -2.22 -6.83 4.19
N TYR A 14 -2.69 -5.58 4.30
CA TYR A 14 -1.95 -4.40 3.82
C TYR A 14 -0.63 -4.22 4.56
N ILE A 15 -0.65 -4.39 5.89
CA ILE A 15 0.58 -4.38 6.70
C ILE A 15 1.48 -5.55 6.27
N GLY A 16 0.90 -6.73 6.02
CA GLY A 16 1.61 -7.88 5.46
C GLY A 16 2.38 -7.53 4.19
N ILE A 17 1.76 -6.88 3.22
CA ILE A 17 2.41 -6.45 1.96
C ILE A 17 3.69 -5.64 2.24
N ALA A 18 3.66 -4.74 3.24
CA ALA A 18 4.84 -3.96 3.61
C ALA A 18 6.03 -4.84 4.05
N PHE A 19 5.77 -5.93 4.78
CA PHE A 19 6.84 -6.80 5.29
C PHE A 19 7.24 -7.90 4.31
N PHE A 20 6.32 -8.35 3.44
CA PHE A 20 6.61 -9.38 2.45
C PHE A 20 7.52 -8.86 1.33
N VAL A 21 7.35 -7.61 0.87
CA VAL A 21 8.17 -7.05 -0.22
C VAL A 21 9.50 -6.51 0.30
N ASN A 22 10.60 -7.00 -0.26
CA ASN A 22 11.98 -6.65 0.12
C ASN A 22 12.96 -6.78 -1.06
N GLU A 23 14.22 -6.40 -0.86
CA GLU A 23 15.24 -6.39 -1.92
C GLU A 23 15.45 -7.77 -2.58
N LYS A 24 15.29 -8.87 -1.83
CA LYS A 24 15.52 -10.24 -2.33
C LYS A 24 14.42 -10.74 -3.24
N ASN A 25 13.20 -10.21 -3.13
CA ASN A 25 12.04 -10.64 -3.91
C ASN A 25 11.41 -9.52 -4.74
N ALA A 26 11.99 -8.32 -4.72
CA ALA A 26 11.58 -7.18 -5.53
C ALA A 26 11.47 -7.53 -7.02
N GLU A 27 12.39 -8.34 -7.55
CA GLU A 27 12.37 -8.78 -8.94
C GLU A 27 11.13 -9.62 -9.30
N TYR A 28 10.49 -10.26 -8.34
CA TYR A 28 9.30 -11.09 -8.59
C TYR A 28 7.99 -10.39 -8.18
N LEU A 29 8.05 -9.48 -7.21
CA LEU A 29 6.87 -8.86 -6.60
C LEU A 29 6.60 -7.42 -7.05
N LEU A 30 7.59 -6.74 -7.63
CA LEU A 30 7.45 -5.36 -8.12
C LEU A 30 7.54 -5.35 -9.63
N SER A 31 6.38 -5.41 -10.30
CA SER A 31 6.31 -5.47 -11.78
C SER A 31 7.14 -4.38 -12.48
N GLY A 32 7.13 -3.16 -11.95
CA GLY A 32 7.95 -2.06 -12.49
C GLY A 32 9.45 -2.34 -12.40
N TYR A 33 9.92 -2.99 -11.34
CA TYR A 33 11.32 -3.39 -11.19
C TYR A 33 11.64 -4.68 -11.98
N SER A 34 10.70 -5.62 -12.08
CA SER A 34 10.84 -6.84 -12.88
C SER A 34 11.08 -6.54 -14.36
N LEU A 35 10.40 -5.52 -14.89
CA LEU A 35 10.48 -5.11 -16.29
C LEU A 35 11.76 -4.34 -16.63
N MET A 36 12.49 -3.82 -15.62
CA MET A 36 13.72 -3.08 -15.84
C MET A 36 14.84 -4.00 -16.36
N ASN A 37 15.57 -3.53 -17.37
CA ASN A 37 16.81 -4.14 -17.80
C ASN A 37 17.93 -3.92 -16.76
N LYS A 38 19.09 -4.53 -16.97
CA LYS A 38 20.20 -4.47 -16.00
C LYS A 38 20.70 -3.05 -15.73
N GLN A 39 20.82 -2.21 -16.75
CA GLN A 39 21.30 -0.83 -16.60
C GLN A 39 20.31 0.05 -15.84
N GLU A 40 19.03 -0.22 -16.00
CA GLU A 40 17.94 0.46 -15.31
C GLU A 40 17.87 0.06 -13.84
N LYS A 41 17.97 -1.24 -13.56
CA LYS A 41 18.05 -1.76 -12.18
C LYS A 41 19.24 -1.19 -11.42
N GLU A 42 20.40 -1.05 -12.07
CA GLU A 42 21.61 -0.46 -11.48
C GLU A 42 21.44 1.04 -11.12
N LYS A 43 20.57 1.76 -11.82
CA LYS A 43 20.29 3.19 -11.58
C LYS A 43 19.10 3.42 -10.64
N PHE A 44 18.23 2.42 -10.47
CA PHE A 44 17.03 2.53 -9.66
C PHE A 44 17.37 2.45 -8.16
N ASP A 45 16.99 3.47 -7.38
CA ASP A 45 17.14 3.45 -5.93
C ASP A 45 16.07 2.56 -5.27
N LEU A 46 16.27 1.24 -5.39
CA LEU A 46 15.36 0.23 -4.85
C LEU A 46 15.18 0.36 -3.34
N LYS A 47 16.25 0.71 -2.61
CA LYS A 47 16.22 0.77 -1.15
C LYS A 47 15.32 1.91 -0.67
N SER A 48 15.48 3.11 -1.24
CA SER A 48 14.59 4.24 -0.93
C SER A 48 13.16 3.98 -1.37
N TYR A 49 12.96 3.33 -2.53
CA TYR A 49 11.63 2.93 -2.99
C TYR A 49 10.95 1.99 -2.00
N LEU A 50 11.65 0.95 -1.52
CA LEU A 50 11.09 0.00 -0.57
C LEU A 50 10.75 0.66 0.78
N ILE A 51 11.53 1.64 1.25
CA ILE A 51 11.19 2.43 2.44
C ILE A 51 9.89 3.21 2.23
N PHE A 52 9.75 3.87 1.07
CA PHE A 52 8.54 4.59 0.69
C PHE A 52 7.32 3.65 0.59
N PHE A 53 7.46 2.53 -0.12
CA PHE A 53 6.44 1.50 -0.31
C PHE A 53 5.95 0.93 1.04
N LYS A 54 6.89 0.59 1.92
CA LYS A 54 6.59 0.09 3.28
C LYS A 54 5.78 1.10 4.09
N LYS A 55 6.23 2.36 4.10
CA LYS A 55 5.55 3.43 4.82
C LYS A 55 4.13 3.62 4.30
N TYR A 56 3.92 3.57 2.98
CA TYR A 56 2.59 3.66 2.39
C TYR A 56 1.67 2.54 2.88
N TRP A 57 2.07 1.28 2.73
CA TRP A 57 1.23 0.13 3.10
C TRP A 57 0.96 0.01 4.60
N ILE A 58 1.94 0.34 5.45
CA ILE A 58 1.72 0.42 6.91
C ILE A 58 0.69 1.50 7.23
N ASN A 59 0.82 2.69 6.64
CA ASN A 59 -0.13 3.78 6.86
C ASN A 59 -1.55 3.40 6.40
N ILE A 60 -1.69 2.74 5.24
CA ILE A 60 -2.98 2.22 4.76
C ILE A 60 -3.55 1.20 5.73
N GLY A 61 -2.76 0.23 6.20
CA GLY A 61 -3.20 -0.79 7.15
C GLY A 61 -3.67 -0.21 8.49
N VAL A 62 -2.90 0.72 9.06
CA VAL A 62 -3.26 1.40 10.32
C VAL A 62 -4.48 2.31 10.14
N ALA A 63 -4.49 3.16 9.11
CA ALA A 63 -5.59 4.08 8.88
C ALA A 63 -6.91 3.35 8.58
N SER A 64 -6.87 2.29 7.77
CA SER A 64 -8.06 1.50 7.44
C SER A 64 -8.59 0.75 8.67
N SER A 65 -7.70 0.23 9.52
CA SER A 65 -8.09 -0.41 10.79
C SER A 65 -8.79 0.59 11.72
N LEU A 66 -8.21 1.78 11.90
CA LEU A 66 -8.78 2.82 12.76
C LEU A 66 -10.13 3.29 12.21
N VAL A 67 -10.21 3.65 10.93
CA VAL A 67 -11.46 4.10 10.30
C VAL A 67 -12.54 3.03 10.38
N THR A 68 -12.22 1.76 10.16
CA THR A 68 -13.18 0.65 10.32
C THR A 68 -13.67 0.53 11.76
N CYS A 69 -12.80 0.57 12.75
CA CYS A 69 -13.19 0.53 14.16
C CYS A 69 -14.08 1.72 14.54
N PHE A 70 -13.72 2.94 14.13
CA PHE A 70 -14.55 4.13 14.36
C PHE A 70 -15.90 4.03 13.66
N SER A 71 -15.92 3.61 12.40
CA SER A 71 -17.16 3.49 11.64
C SER A 71 -18.09 2.41 12.16
N PHE A 72 -17.55 1.32 12.70
CA PHE A 72 -18.32 0.27 13.36
C PHE A 72 -19.09 0.78 14.59
N LEU A 73 -18.52 1.73 15.34
CA LEU A 73 -19.13 2.28 16.55
C LEU A 73 -20.23 3.31 16.26
N LEU A 74 -20.15 3.99 15.11
CA LEU A 74 -20.93 5.20 14.85
C LEU A 74 -21.92 5.08 13.67
N PHE A 75 -21.71 4.12 12.76
CA PHE A 75 -22.41 4.09 11.48
C PHE A 75 -22.91 2.70 11.08
N SER A 76 -23.66 2.65 9.97
CA SER A 76 -24.12 1.40 9.36
C SER A 76 -22.98 0.64 8.68
N GLU A 77 -23.22 -0.66 8.44
CA GLU A 77 -22.26 -1.54 7.77
C GLU A 77 -21.86 -1.03 6.37
N ILE A 78 -22.82 -0.46 5.61
CA ILE A 78 -22.56 0.13 4.29
C ILE A 78 -21.58 1.30 4.39
N ILE A 79 -21.78 2.19 5.37
CA ILE A 79 -20.90 3.34 5.59
C ILE A 79 -19.51 2.86 6.03
N MET A 80 -19.41 1.81 6.85
CA MET A 80 -18.13 1.22 7.24
C MET A 80 -17.36 0.68 6.03
N ILE A 81 -18.02 0.00 5.09
CA ILE A 81 -17.39 -0.51 3.86
C ILE A 81 -16.91 0.65 2.98
N ILE A 82 -17.78 1.65 2.75
CA ILE A 82 -17.44 2.82 1.92
C ILE A 82 -16.26 3.58 2.51
N THR A 83 -16.29 3.87 3.82
CA THR A 83 -15.22 4.61 4.49
C THR A 83 -13.90 3.84 4.49
N HIS A 84 -13.92 2.51 4.67
CA HIS A 84 -12.73 1.68 4.51
C HIS A 84 -12.16 1.78 3.09
N ALA A 85 -12.99 1.67 2.05
CA ALA A 85 -12.54 1.78 0.66
C ALA A 85 -11.93 3.15 0.33
N LEU A 86 -12.50 4.23 0.88
CA LEU A 86 -11.97 5.59 0.69
C LEU A 86 -10.56 5.76 1.26
N VAL A 87 -10.22 5.07 2.35
CA VAL A 87 -8.86 5.09 2.91
C VAL A 87 -7.83 4.52 1.92
N LEU A 88 -8.23 3.61 1.03
CA LEU A 88 -7.34 3.09 -0.01
C LEU A 88 -7.24 4.04 -1.21
N ILE A 89 -8.37 4.59 -1.64
CA ILE A 89 -8.46 5.33 -2.89
C ILE A 89 -7.87 6.74 -2.75
N ILE A 90 -8.18 7.45 -1.66
CA ILE A 90 -7.78 8.85 -1.49
C ILE A 90 -6.25 9.04 -1.46
N PRO A 91 -5.45 8.19 -0.79
CA PRO A 91 -3.99 8.34 -0.78
C PRO A 91 -3.29 7.86 -2.06
N LEU A 92 -3.98 7.10 -2.92
CA LEU A 92 -3.38 6.49 -4.10
C LEU A 92 -2.84 7.53 -5.12
N PRO A 93 -3.57 8.62 -5.46
CA PRO A 93 -3.02 9.69 -6.30
C PRO A 93 -1.72 10.30 -5.75
N TYR A 94 -1.64 10.51 -4.43
CA TYR A 94 -0.42 11.02 -3.80
C TYR A 94 0.74 10.02 -3.91
N PHE A 95 0.46 8.73 -3.69
CA PHE A 95 1.46 7.68 -3.86
C PHE A 95 2.02 7.67 -5.28
N ILE A 96 1.14 7.72 -6.29
CA ILE A 96 1.54 7.75 -7.70
C ILE A 96 2.35 9.01 -8.03
N TYR A 97 1.87 10.19 -7.63
CA TYR A 97 2.58 11.45 -7.84
C TYR A 97 3.99 11.41 -7.25
N LYS A 98 4.10 10.99 -5.98
CA LYS A 98 5.38 10.91 -5.30
C LYS A 98 6.29 9.85 -5.91
N PHE A 99 5.72 8.73 -6.34
CA PHE A 99 6.44 7.70 -7.06
C PHE A 99 7.10 8.26 -8.32
N TYR A 100 6.35 8.90 -9.22
CA TYR A 100 6.91 9.47 -10.46
C TYR A 100 7.89 10.61 -10.22
N LYS A 101 7.67 11.41 -9.17
CA LYS A 101 8.56 12.50 -8.81
C LYS A 101 9.92 12.02 -8.31
N ASP A 102 9.93 11.01 -7.44
CA ASP A 102 11.12 10.59 -6.69
C ASP A 102 11.79 9.34 -7.30
N PHE A 103 11.04 8.51 -8.03
CA PHE A 103 11.46 7.22 -8.58
C PHE A 103 11.07 7.13 -10.07
N LYS A 104 11.82 7.81 -10.93
CA LYS A 104 11.60 7.76 -12.38
C LYS A 104 11.71 6.32 -12.89
N LEU A 105 10.73 5.89 -13.68
CA LEU A 105 10.90 4.76 -14.57
C LEU A 105 11.81 5.20 -15.73
N PRO A 106 12.72 4.34 -16.18
CA PRO A 106 13.40 4.55 -17.46
C PRO A 106 12.37 4.54 -18.60
N GLU A 107 12.53 5.47 -19.54
CA GLU A 107 11.78 5.49 -20.81
C GLU A 107 12.30 4.43 -21.78
#